data_AF-A0A847SCK7-F1
#
_entry.id   AF-A0A847SCK7-F1
#
_cell.length_a   1.000
_cell.length_b   1.000
_cell.length_c   1.000
_cell.angle_alpha   90.00
_cell.angle_beta   90.00
_cell.angle_gamma   90.00
#
_symmetry.space_group_name_H-M   'P 1'
#
loop_
_entity.id
_entity.type
_entity.pdbx_description
1 polymer ?
#
loop_
_entity_poly.entity_id
_entity_poly.type
_entity_poly.pdbx_seq_one_letter_code
_entity_poly.pdbx_strand_id
1 'polypeptide(L)'
;MKYLLLTIVVFFSACASPKMDAIQSVYNSRDTIISLFRSKSIMRSRGENNILFCTHKDGKTNKYYFEVNENHYEFISDSITYSPDILDLKDVDSIKDRQQLISHTKWLLDMMDKLSIRDIQGDLSDVGIDLKIYMKQGAGIILYVPDSQKIGLEYWKNYIGSMKKIDAHWYYSTTMN
;
A
#
# COMPACT_ATOMS: atom_id res chain seq x y z
N MET A 1 22.69 -25.76 -42.43
CA MET A 1 22.85 -25.14 -41.08
C MET A 1 22.42 -23.67 -41.06
N LYS A 2 21.22 -23.30 -41.56
CA LYS A 2 20.73 -21.90 -41.55
C LYS A 2 19.55 -21.67 -40.59
N TYR A 3 18.96 -22.73 -40.05
CA TYR A 3 17.75 -22.64 -39.21
C TYR A 3 18.02 -22.87 -37.71
N LEU A 4 19.26 -23.17 -37.31
CA LEU A 4 19.58 -23.48 -35.91
C LEU A 4 19.71 -22.23 -35.02
N LEU A 5 19.89 -21.05 -35.63
CA LEU A 5 19.99 -19.77 -34.90
C LEU A 5 18.62 -19.14 -34.58
N LEU A 6 17.55 -19.57 -35.24
CA LEU A 6 16.21 -19.01 -35.01
C LEU A 6 15.53 -19.58 -33.74
N THR A 7 15.90 -20.79 -33.32
CA THR A 7 15.29 -21.47 -32.17
C THR A 7 15.81 -20.96 -30.82
N ILE A 8 16.99 -20.33 -30.77
CA ILE A 8 17.58 -19.83 -29.53
C ILE A 8 16.97 -18.49 -29.11
N VAL A 9 16.44 -17.69 -30.04
CA VAL A 9 15.84 -16.38 -29.74
C VAL A 9 14.41 -16.50 -29.16
N VAL A 10 13.73 -17.64 -29.35
CA VAL A 10 12.34 -17.82 -28.87
C VAL A 10 12.26 -18.24 -27.39
N PHE A 11 13.36 -18.71 -26.79
CA PHE A 11 13.36 -19.18 -25.39
C PHE A 11 13.66 -18.08 -24.34
N PHE A 12 14.09 -16.88 -24.75
CA PHE A 12 14.41 -15.80 -23.80
C PHE A 12 13.28 -14.79 -23.57
N SER A 13 12.14 -14.93 -24.27
CA SER A 13 11.13 -13.87 -24.32
C SER A 13 9.92 -14.05 -23.40
N ALA A 14 9.79 -15.14 -22.63
CA ALA A 14 8.52 -15.42 -21.97
C ALA A 14 8.68 -16.07 -20.58
N CYS A 15 9.17 -15.30 -19.62
CA CYS A 15 8.89 -15.54 -18.21
C CYS A 15 8.98 -14.24 -17.38
N ALA A 16 8.40 -13.15 -17.88
CA ALA A 16 8.02 -12.06 -16.98
C ALA A 16 6.87 -12.59 -16.12
N SER A 17 7.16 -12.89 -14.84
CA SER A 17 6.10 -13.35 -13.94
C SER A 17 5.21 -12.14 -13.59
N PRO A 18 3.87 -12.22 -13.74
CA PRO A 18 2.97 -11.10 -13.45
C PRO A 18 3.16 -10.47 -12.06
N LYS A 19 3.65 -11.27 -11.09
CA LYS A 19 3.99 -10.81 -9.74
C LYS A 19 5.14 -9.80 -9.73
N MET A 20 6.17 -10.03 -10.53
CA MET A 20 7.34 -9.14 -10.60
C MET A 20 6.97 -7.82 -11.27
N ASP A 21 6.11 -7.86 -12.29
CA ASP A 21 5.63 -6.66 -12.97
C ASP A 21 4.83 -5.76 -12.02
N ALA A 22 4.00 -6.34 -11.16
CA ALA A 22 3.26 -5.59 -10.14
C ALA A 22 4.19 -4.93 -9.11
N ILE A 23 5.20 -5.65 -8.60
CA ILE A 23 6.19 -5.08 -7.67
C ILE A 23 7.00 -3.96 -8.33
N GLN A 24 7.42 -4.16 -9.59
CA GLN A 24 8.15 -3.16 -10.35
C GLN A 24 7.31 -1.91 -10.59
N SER A 25 6.01 -2.05 -10.87
CA SER A 25 5.08 -0.93 -11.05
C SER A 25 4.96 -0.06 -9.79
N VAL A 26 4.83 -0.71 -8.61
CA VAL A 26 4.84 -0.02 -7.31
C VAL A 26 6.15 0.74 -7.12
N TYR A 27 7.30 0.08 -7.34
CA TYR A 27 8.60 0.71 -7.16
C TYR A 27 8.88 1.86 -8.14
N ASN A 28 8.42 1.73 -9.39
CA ASN A 28 8.50 2.81 -10.38
C ASN A 28 7.66 4.03 -9.97
N SER A 29 6.62 3.83 -9.17
CA SER A 29 5.73 4.88 -8.64
C SER A 29 6.06 5.29 -7.19
N ARG A 30 7.24 4.90 -6.67
CA ARG A 30 7.60 5.02 -5.25
C ARG A 30 7.41 6.39 -4.63
N ASP A 31 7.80 7.47 -5.32
CA ASP A 31 7.72 8.83 -4.77
C ASP A 31 6.26 9.27 -4.59
N THR A 32 5.41 8.91 -5.55
CA THR A 32 3.95 9.10 -5.46
C THR A 32 3.39 8.30 -4.29
N ILE A 33 3.77 7.04 -4.14
CA ILE A 33 3.27 6.18 -3.05
C ILE A 33 3.67 6.73 -1.69
N ILE A 34 4.93 7.13 -1.51
CA ILE A 34 5.41 7.76 -0.27
C ILE A 34 4.59 9.03 0.01
N SER A 35 4.47 9.92 -0.96
CA SER A 35 3.72 11.17 -0.79
C SER A 35 2.27 10.96 -0.37
N LEU A 36 1.59 9.99 -0.99
CA LEU A 36 0.18 9.73 -0.70
C LEU A 36 -0.03 9.00 0.62
N PHE A 37 0.77 7.98 0.90
CA PHE A 37 0.46 6.99 1.91
C PHE A 37 1.33 7.00 3.16
N ARG A 38 2.41 7.79 3.23
CA ARG A 38 3.34 7.79 4.38
C ARG A 38 2.68 7.99 5.75
N SER A 39 1.55 8.69 5.80
CA SER A 39 0.77 8.93 7.02
C SER A 39 -0.65 8.36 6.95
N LYS A 40 -0.87 7.39 6.05
CA LYS A 40 -2.20 6.83 5.79
C LYS A 40 -2.13 5.31 5.70
N SER A 41 -3.15 4.67 6.23
CA SER A 41 -3.35 3.23 6.03
C SER A 41 -4.70 3.01 5.35
N ILE A 42 -4.75 2.11 4.37
CA ILE A 42 -6.00 1.69 3.73
C ILE A 42 -6.01 0.17 3.70
N MET A 43 -7.06 -0.42 4.25
CA MET A 43 -7.25 -1.86 4.33
C MET A 43 -8.61 -2.25 3.78
N ARG A 44 -8.67 -3.32 2.99
CA ARG A 44 -9.92 -3.91 2.50
C ARG A 44 -10.21 -5.22 3.23
N SER A 45 -11.46 -5.45 3.64
CA SER A 45 -11.84 -6.76 4.18
C SER A 45 -11.69 -7.86 3.13
N ARG A 46 -11.63 -9.12 3.57
CA ARG A 46 -11.75 -10.26 2.63
C ARG A 46 -13.14 -10.20 1.98
N GLY A 47 -13.18 -10.02 0.66
CA GLY A 47 -14.40 -9.74 -0.10
C GLY A 47 -14.57 -8.27 -0.50
N GLU A 48 -13.69 -7.36 -0.08
CA GLU A 48 -13.65 -5.93 -0.44
C GLU A 48 -14.92 -5.11 -0.13
N ASN A 49 -15.91 -5.68 0.56
CA ASN A 49 -17.15 -4.99 0.95
C ASN A 49 -16.97 -3.98 2.09
N ASN A 50 -15.87 -4.02 2.84
CA ASN A 50 -15.58 -3.07 3.91
C ASN A 50 -14.20 -2.48 3.74
N ILE A 51 -14.08 -1.18 4.01
CA ILE A 51 -12.84 -0.43 3.90
C ILE A 51 -12.58 0.31 5.19
N LEU A 52 -11.36 0.16 5.70
CA LEU A 52 -10.83 0.98 6.79
C LEU A 52 -9.79 1.92 6.20
N PHE A 53 -10.06 3.23 6.30
CA PHE A 53 -9.10 4.27 6.03
C PHE A 53 -8.63 4.88 7.35
N CYS A 54 -7.32 4.91 7.57
CA CYS A 54 -6.70 5.50 8.74
C CYS A 54 -5.75 6.62 8.33
N THR A 55 -5.62 7.57 9.23
CA THR A 55 -4.69 8.69 9.07
C THR A 55 -3.90 8.85 10.35
N HIS A 56 -2.60 9.12 10.27
CA HIS A 56 -1.68 9.07 11.41
C HIS A 56 -0.98 10.42 11.62
N LYS A 57 -0.97 10.91 12.85
CA LYS A 57 -0.30 12.16 13.26
C LYS A 57 0.11 12.07 14.72
N ASP A 58 1.40 12.27 15.01
CA ASP A 58 1.95 12.34 16.38
C ASP A 58 1.52 11.16 17.28
N GLY A 59 1.60 9.93 16.77
CA GLY A 59 1.19 8.71 17.49
C GLY A 59 -0.33 8.52 17.65
N LYS A 60 -1.13 9.45 17.13
CA LYS A 60 -2.60 9.36 17.12
C LYS A 60 -3.10 8.89 15.75
N THR A 61 -4.26 8.25 15.76
CA THR A 61 -4.88 7.68 14.55
C THR A 61 -6.34 8.09 14.47
N ASN A 62 -6.75 8.67 13.35
CA ASN A 62 -8.17 8.75 12.99
C ASN A 62 -8.54 7.53 12.16
N LYS A 63 -9.75 7.02 12.33
CA LYS A 63 -10.27 5.86 11.60
C LYS A 63 -11.58 6.23 10.93
N TYR A 64 -11.75 5.80 9.69
CA TYR A 64 -12.94 6.00 8.89
C TYR A 64 -13.37 4.66 8.28
N TYR A 65 -14.61 4.28 8.53
CA TYR A 65 -15.17 2.99 8.11
C TYR A 65 -16.15 3.20 6.96
N PHE A 66 -15.98 2.42 5.90
CA PHE A 66 -16.86 2.45 4.74
C PHE A 66 -17.36 1.05 4.39
N GLU A 67 -18.61 0.97 3.94
CA GLU A 67 -19.16 -0.21 3.28
C GLU A 67 -19.21 0.04 1.76
N VAL A 68 -19.00 -1.02 0.98
CA VAL A 68 -19.05 -1.02 -0.48
C VAL A 68 -20.17 -1.93 -0.95
N ASN A 69 -21.21 -1.32 -1.54
CA ASN A 69 -22.38 -2.02 -2.08
C ASN A 69 -22.54 -1.60 -3.56
N GLU A 70 -22.40 -2.54 -4.51
CA GLU A 70 -22.60 -2.27 -5.94
C GLU A 70 -21.85 -1.01 -6.46
N ASN A 71 -20.57 -0.87 -6.11
CA ASN A 71 -19.70 0.29 -6.40
C ASN A 71 -20.09 1.61 -5.72
N HIS A 72 -21.09 1.60 -4.84
CA HIS A 72 -21.39 2.71 -3.95
C HIS A 72 -20.60 2.56 -2.66
N TYR A 73 -19.99 3.65 -2.22
CA TYR A 73 -19.21 3.73 -1.00
C TYR A 73 -20.02 4.51 0.00
N GLU A 74 -20.38 3.84 1.09
CA GLU A 74 -21.17 4.42 2.16
C GLU A 74 -20.26 4.64 3.37
N PHE A 75 -20.28 5.85 3.92
CA PHE A 75 -19.59 6.15 5.17
C PHE A 75 -20.45 5.64 6.33
N ILE A 76 -19.88 4.76 7.16
CA ILE A 76 -20.58 4.11 8.27
C ILE A 76 -20.33 4.85 9.58
N SER A 77 -19.07 5.08 9.91
CA SER A 77 -18.65 5.69 11.17
C SER A 77 -17.19 6.15 11.12
N ASP A 78 -16.81 6.94 12.13
CA ASP A 78 -15.42 7.31 12.36
C ASP A 78 -15.02 7.18 13.84
N SER A 79 -13.72 7.35 14.07
CA SER A 79 -13.14 7.59 15.39
C SER A 79 -12.04 8.62 15.22
N ILE A 80 -12.31 9.86 15.65
CA ILE A 80 -11.42 11.01 15.49
C ILE A 80 -10.67 11.28 16.80
N THR A 81 -9.35 11.34 16.73
CA THR A 81 -8.45 11.61 17.87
C THR A 81 -7.64 12.89 17.70
N TYR A 82 -7.65 13.47 16.50
CA TYR A 82 -7.08 14.78 16.18
C TYR A 82 -7.79 15.38 14.96
N SER A 83 -7.68 16.71 14.77
CA SER A 83 -8.29 17.39 13.62
C SER A 83 -7.64 16.92 12.30
N PRO A 84 -8.42 16.33 11.38
CA PRO A 84 -7.85 15.73 10.18
C PRO A 84 -7.32 16.77 9.20
N ASP A 85 -6.00 16.77 9.01
CA ASP A 85 -5.27 17.63 8.06
C ASP A 85 -5.47 17.24 6.59
N ILE A 86 -6.16 16.11 6.32
CA ILE A 86 -6.14 15.49 4.99
C ILE A 86 -7.07 16.20 3.99
N LEU A 87 -7.91 17.11 4.47
CA LEU A 87 -8.87 17.86 3.66
C LEU A 87 -9.20 19.26 4.22
N ASP A 88 -8.37 19.82 5.12
CA ASP A 88 -8.75 20.99 5.95
C ASP A 88 -10.08 20.80 6.72
N LEU A 89 -10.48 19.55 6.93
CA LEU A 89 -11.73 19.22 7.60
C LEU A 89 -11.55 19.37 9.10
N LYS A 90 -12.19 20.38 9.67
CA LYS A 90 -12.27 20.51 11.13
C LYS A 90 -13.16 19.44 11.76
N ASP A 91 -14.13 18.93 11.00
CA ASP A 91 -15.09 17.90 11.42
C ASP A 91 -15.60 17.08 10.21
N VAL A 92 -16.15 15.88 10.45
CA VAL A 92 -16.78 15.02 9.40
C VAL A 92 -18.30 14.95 9.56
N ASP A 93 -18.86 15.90 10.31
CA ASP A 93 -20.28 15.92 10.66
C ASP A 93 -21.18 16.37 9.52
N SER A 94 -20.68 17.14 8.55
CA SER A 94 -21.49 17.57 7.43
C SER A 94 -21.54 16.55 6.29
N ILE A 95 -22.68 16.51 5.57
CA ILE A 95 -22.84 15.68 4.37
C ILE A 95 -21.74 16.00 3.33
N LYS A 96 -21.36 17.27 3.21
CA LYS A 96 -20.33 17.70 2.26
C LYS A 96 -18.97 17.13 2.64
N ASP A 97 -18.62 17.14 3.92
CA ASP A 97 -17.33 16.64 4.41
C ASP A 97 -17.24 15.12 4.23
N ARG A 98 -18.34 14.40 4.51
CA ARG A 98 -18.44 12.96 4.23
C ARG A 98 -18.28 12.65 2.75
N GLN A 99 -18.90 13.43 1.86
CA GLN A 99 -18.76 13.26 0.42
C GLN A 99 -17.32 13.50 -0.05
N GLN A 100 -16.64 14.53 0.47
CA GLN A 100 -15.24 14.78 0.17
C GLN A 100 -14.34 13.64 0.65
N LEU A 101 -14.58 13.14 1.87
CA LEU A 101 -13.87 11.99 2.42
C LEU A 101 -14.08 10.74 1.55
N ILE A 102 -15.32 10.44 1.16
CA ILE A 102 -15.65 9.33 0.25
C ILE A 102 -14.90 9.48 -1.08
N SER A 103 -14.95 10.65 -1.70
CA SER A 103 -14.26 10.90 -2.98
C SER A 103 -12.75 10.78 -2.86
N HIS A 104 -12.15 11.26 -1.77
CA HIS A 104 -10.72 11.13 -1.52
C HIS A 104 -10.32 9.66 -1.33
N THR A 105 -11.08 8.91 -0.51
CA THR A 105 -10.85 7.48 -0.30
C THR A 105 -10.98 6.70 -1.61
N LYS A 106 -12.01 6.96 -2.42
CA LYS A 106 -12.17 6.37 -3.76
C LYS A 106 -10.95 6.61 -4.65
N TRP A 107 -10.47 7.85 -4.70
CA TRP A 107 -9.30 8.19 -5.50
C TRP A 107 -8.04 7.44 -5.04
N LEU A 108 -7.82 7.31 -3.72
CA LEU A 108 -6.70 6.52 -3.19
C LEU A 108 -6.84 5.03 -3.54
N LEU A 109 -8.06 4.49 -3.48
CA LEU A 109 -8.34 3.10 -3.85
C LEU A 109 -8.11 2.85 -5.34
N ASP A 110 -8.52 3.76 -6.22
CA ASP A 110 -8.23 3.68 -7.66
C ASP A 110 -6.72 3.68 -7.93
N MET A 111 -5.95 4.46 -7.17
CA MET A 111 -4.49 4.46 -7.25
C MET A 111 -3.90 3.12 -6.79
N MET A 112 -4.44 2.53 -5.72
CA MET A 112 -4.04 1.19 -5.27
C MET A 112 -4.38 0.12 -6.32
N ASP A 113 -5.56 0.18 -6.92
CA ASP A 113 -6.02 -0.78 -7.92
C ASP A 113 -5.17 -0.74 -9.19
N LYS A 114 -4.82 0.46 -9.69
CA LYS A 114 -3.88 0.64 -10.82
C LYS A 114 -2.51 0.01 -10.57
N LEU A 115 -2.08 -0.02 -9.31
CA LEU A 115 -0.79 -0.58 -8.90
C LEU A 115 -0.90 -2.02 -8.38
N SER A 116 -2.07 -2.65 -8.48
CA SER A 116 -2.33 -3.99 -7.93
C SER A 116 -2.02 -4.12 -6.43
N ILE A 117 -2.26 -3.05 -5.67
CA ILE A 117 -2.10 -2.99 -4.22
C ILE A 117 -3.43 -3.35 -3.55
N ARG A 118 -3.38 -4.24 -2.54
CA ARG A 118 -4.51 -4.66 -1.73
C ARG A 118 -4.68 -3.76 -0.51
N ASP A 119 -3.61 -3.64 0.28
CA ASP A 119 -3.59 -2.85 1.51
C ASP A 119 -2.29 -2.06 1.62
N ILE A 120 -2.35 -0.92 2.29
CA ILE A 120 -1.16 -0.13 2.69
C ILE A 120 -1.27 0.20 4.17
N GLN A 121 -0.15 0.08 4.89
CA GLN A 121 0.05 0.51 6.27
C GLN A 121 1.14 1.58 6.31
N GLY A 122 0.82 2.74 6.90
CA GLY A 122 1.69 3.93 6.96
C GLY A 122 1.94 4.45 8.38
N ASP A 123 1.93 3.57 9.39
CA ASP A 123 2.02 3.90 10.82
C ASP A 123 3.16 3.20 11.56
N LEU A 124 4.16 2.69 10.83
CA LEU A 124 5.24 1.87 11.38
C LEU A 124 6.54 2.67 11.57
N SER A 125 6.50 4.00 11.49
CA SER A 125 7.70 4.85 11.51
C SER A 125 8.49 4.72 12.82
N ASP A 126 7.80 4.46 13.94
CA ASP A 126 8.39 4.20 15.26
C ASP A 126 9.28 2.95 15.29
N VAL A 127 9.09 2.02 14.35
CA VAL A 127 9.95 0.82 14.19
C VAL A 127 10.90 0.92 12.99
N GLY A 128 11.03 2.11 12.40
CA GLY A 128 11.92 2.39 11.26
C GLY A 128 11.35 2.01 9.89
N ILE A 129 10.06 1.67 9.80
CA ILE A 129 9.39 1.26 8.55
C ILE A 129 8.32 2.29 8.23
N ASP A 130 8.43 3.03 7.15
CA ASP A 130 7.41 4.05 6.85
C ASP A 130 6.21 3.48 6.10
N LEU A 131 6.39 2.44 5.28
CA LEU A 131 5.30 1.79 4.56
C LEU A 131 5.42 0.28 4.54
N LYS A 132 4.28 -0.40 4.69
CA LYS A 132 4.09 -1.82 4.39
C LYS A 132 2.92 -1.99 3.43
N ILE A 133 3.22 -2.50 2.24
CA ILE A 133 2.30 -2.60 1.10
C ILE A 133 2.05 -4.08 0.83
N TYR A 134 0.77 -4.48 0.80
CA TYR A 134 0.35 -5.83 0.50
C TYR A 134 -0.20 -5.87 -0.93
N MET A 135 0.33 -6.74 -1.76
CA MET A 135 -0.07 -6.86 -3.17
C MET A 135 -1.33 -7.71 -3.32
N LYS A 136 -2.21 -7.36 -4.26
CA LYS A 136 -3.39 -8.16 -4.62
C LYS A 136 -2.99 -9.51 -5.20
N GLN A 137 -2.01 -9.50 -6.10
CA GLN A 137 -1.55 -10.71 -6.78
C GLN A 137 -0.41 -11.38 -6.01
N GLY A 138 -0.57 -12.68 -5.75
CA GLY A 138 0.56 -13.54 -5.41
C GLY A 138 1.16 -13.39 -4.01
N ALA A 139 0.41 -12.81 -3.06
CA ALA A 139 0.79 -12.66 -1.66
C ALA A 139 2.08 -11.86 -1.42
N GLY A 140 2.44 -10.99 -2.36
CA GLY A 140 3.64 -10.17 -2.26
C GLY A 140 3.53 -9.08 -1.20
N ILE A 141 4.65 -8.75 -0.55
CA ILE A 141 4.77 -7.65 0.40
C ILE A 141 5.93 -6.76 -0.04
N ILE A 142 5.73 -5.45 0.01
CA ILE A 142 6.78 -4.45 -0.21
C ILE A 142 6.90 -3.59 1.04
N LEU A 143 8.13 -3.33 1.49
CA LEU A 143 8.44 -2.44 2.59
C LEU A 143 9.25 -1.25 2.10
N TYR A 144 8.93 -0.07 2.64
CA TYR A 144 9.77 1.11 2.57
C TYR A 144 10.37 1.40 3.96
N VAL A 145 11.69 1.34 4.03
CA VAL A 145 12.51 1.45 5.23
C VAL A 145 13.46 2.63 5.03
N PRO A 146 13.05 3.87 5.36
CA PRO A 146 13.88 5.04 5.14
C PRO A 146 15.15 5.03 5.99
N ASP A 147 15.08 4.48 7.20
CA ASP A 147 16.18 4.44 8.14
C ASP A 147 16.26 3.06 8.82
N SER A 148 17.12 2.20 8.30
CA SER A 148 17.31 0.86 8.84
C SER A 148 17.97 0.84 10.21
N GLN A 149 18.62 1.93 10.65
CA GLN A 149 19.23 2.02 11.98
C GLN A 149 18.19 2.10 13.09
N LYS A 150 16.97 2.58 12.78
CA LYS A 150 15.85 2.64 13.73
C LYS A 150 15.17 1.29 13.99
N ILE A 151 15.52 0.25 13.23
CA ILE A 151 14.95 -1.09 13.43
C ILE A 151 15.56 -1.71 14.69
N GLY A 152 14.94 -1.47 15.83
CA GLY A 152 15.40 -1.99 17.12
C GLY A 152 15.02 -3.45 17.35
N LEU A 153 13.82 -3.86 16.92
CA LEU A 153 13.28 -5.18 17.22
C LEU A 153 13.89 -6.27 16.32
N GLU A 154 14.38 -7.33 16.94
CA GLU A 154 15.03 -8.46 16.27
C GLU A 154 14.11 -9.16 15.26
N TYR A 155 12.81 -9.22 15.56
CA TYR A 155 11.79 -9.71 14.63
C TYR A 155 11.84 -8.97 13.29
N TRP A 156 11.87 -7.63 13.31
CA TRP A 156 11.88 -6.83 12.09
C TRP A 156 13.20 -6.94 11.32
N LYS A 157 14.33 -7.03 12.03
CA LYS A 157 15.63 -7.27 11.39
C LYS A 157 15.65 -8.59 10.63
N ASN A 158 15.18 -9.67 11.26
CA ASN A 158 15.09 -10.99 10.64
C ASN A 158 14.07 -11.00 9.49
N TYR A 159 12.92 -10.36 9.69
CA TYR A 159 11.89 -10.26 8.66
C TYR A 159 12.43 -9.54 7.42
N ILE A 160 12.98 -8.33 7.56
CA ILE A 160 13.57 -7.55 6.46
C ILE A 160 14.78 -8.26 5.85
N GLY A 161 15.62 -8.88 6.68
CA GLY A 161 16.79 -9.66 6.23
C GLY A 161 16.42 -10.87 5.37
N SER A 162 15.20 -11.42 5.52
CA SER A 162 14.67 -12.48 4.67
C SER A 162 14.09 -11.99 3.33
N MET A 163 13.85 -10.68 3.19
CA MET A 163 13.28 -10.08 1.99
C MET A 163 14.36 -9.79 0.93
N LYS A 164 13.94 -9.75 -0.34
CA LYS A 164 14.81 -9.28 -1.42
C LYS A 164 14.89 -7.76 -1.39
N LYS A 165 16.10 -7.24 -1.52
CA LYS A 165 16.36 -5.80 -1.58
C LYS A 165 16.17 -5.28 -3.01
N ILE A 166 15.39 -4.22 -3.22
CA ILE A 166 15.26 -3.52 -4.50
C ILE A 166 16.31 -2.42 -4.58
N ASP A 167 16.38 -1.58 -3.54
CA ASP A 167 17.37 -0.51 -3.39
C ASP A 167 17.75 -0.33 -1.91
N ALA A 168 18.44 0.76 -1.55
CA ALA A 168 18.84 1.06 -0.18
C ALA A 168 17.70 1.03 0.86
N HIS A 169 16.47 1.35 0.47
CA HIS A 169 15.31 1.57 1.34
C HIS A 169 14.12 0.67 1.04
N TRP A 170 14.06 0.07 -0.16
CA TRP A 170 12.93 -0.71 -0.62
C TRP A 170 13.24 -2.20 -0.62
N TYR A 171 12.32 -2.97 -0.03
CA TYR A 171 12.44 -4.42 0.13
C TYR A 171 11.14 -5.09 -0.32
N TYR A 172 11.23 -6.31 -0.84
CA TYR A 172 10.06 -7.08 -1.24
C TYR A 172 10.19 -8.58 -0.95
N SER A 173 9.05 -9.23 -0.74
CA SER A 173 8.92 -10.68 -0.65
C SER A 173 7.78 -11.13 -1.53
N THR A 174 7.94 -12.28 -2.18
CA THR A 174 6.89 -12.95 -2.96
C THR A 174 6.23 -14.10 -2.19
N THR A 175 6.65 -14.31 -0.93
CA THR A 175 6.11 -15.32 -0.02
C THR A 175 5.65 -14.64 1.27
N MET A 176 4.46 -15.00 1.75
CA MET A 176 4.04 -14.68 3.11
C MET A 176 4.76 -15.66 4.04
N ASN A 177 5.75 -15.16 4.78
CA ASN A 177 6.34 -15.85 5.93
C ASN A 177 5.49 -15.59 7.18
#